data_AF-A0A953MMG6-F1
#
_entry.id   AF-A0A953MMG6-F1
#
_cell.length_a   1.000
_cell.length_b   1.000
_cell.length_c   1.000
_cell.angle_alpha   90.00
_cell.angle_beta   90.00
_cell.angle_gamma   90.00
#
_symmetry.space_group_name_H-M   'P 1'
#
loop_
_entity.id
_entity.type
_entity.pdbx_description
1 polymer ?
#
loop_
_entity_poly.entity_id
_entity_poly.type
_entity_poly.pdbx_seq_one_letter_code
_entity_poly.pdbx_strand_id
1 'polypeptide(L)' 'MRTSEGREFSSIELTEEIIKSADVVVLTTNHKVIDIDFIQQHSKLVVDLRNMITEKGDNVFKL' A
#
# COMPACT_ATOMS: atom_id res chain seq x y z
N MET A 1 15.76 8.72 -4.12
CA MET A 1 16.72 7.86 -3.40
C MET A 1 17.45 6.99 -4.40
N ARG A 2 18.78 6.95 -4.39
CA ARG A 2 19.58 6.07 -5.25
C ARG A 2 20.33 5.06 -4.40
N THR A 3 20.26 3.78 -4.75
CA THR A 3 20.97 2.71 -4.04
C THR A 3 22.40 2.55 -4.54
N SER A 4 23.25 1.88 -3.77
CA SER A 4 24.63 1.53 -4.18
C SER A 4 24.69 0.68 -5.45
N GLU A 5 23.64 -0.08 -5.73
CA GLU A 5 23.47 -0.89 -6.95
C GLU A 5 22.94 -0.08 -8.14
N GLY A 6 22.80 1.25 -8.01
CA GLY A 6 22.36 2.13 -9.09
C GLY A 6 20.84 2.17 -9.33
N ARG A 7 20.02 1.61 -8.43
CA ARG A 7 18.55 1.70 -8.53
C ARG A 7 18.08 3.05 -8.03
N GLU A 8 17.16 3.67 -8.76
CA GLU A 8 16.57 4.95 -8.37
C GLU A 8 15.10 4.78 -8.00
N PHE A 9 14.73 5.33 -6.85
CA PHE A 9 13.36 5.35 -6.35
C PHE A 9 12.95 6.78 -6.05
N SER A 10 11.81 7.18 -6.58
CA SER A 10 11.14 8.43 -6.24
C SER A 10 9.82 8.11 -5.54
N SER A 11 9.59 8.73 -4.40
CA SER A 11 8.27 8.70 -3.78
C SER A 11 7.32 9.56 -4.60
N ILE A 12 6.09 9.11 -4.70
CA ILE A 12 4.96 9.88 -5.19
C ILE A 12 4.01 10.16 -4.04
N GLU A 13 3.18 11.18 -4.19
CA GLU A 13 2.12 11.44 -3.23
C GLU A 13 1.07 10.33 -3.28
N LEU A 14 0.60 9.91 -2.11
CA LEU A 14 -0.43 8.89 -1.99
C LEU A 14 -1.81 9.53 -2.24
N THR A 15 -2.25 9.49 -3.50
CA THR A 15 -3.56 10.02 -3.90
C THR A 15 -4.52 8.90 -4.27
N GLU A 16 -5.82 9.19 -4.21
CA GLU A 16 -6.88 8.26 -4.60
C GLU A 16 -6.71 7.78 -6.05
N GLU A 17 -6.36 8.70 -6.95
CA GLU A 17 -6.18 8.40 -8.38
C GLU A 17 -5.07 7.37 -8.60
N ILE A 18 -3.93 7.53 -7.89
CA ILE A 18 -2.82 6.57 -7.95
C ILE A 18 -3.27 5.20 -7.43
N ILE A 19 -3.97 5.15 -6.29
CA ILE A 19 -4.44 3.90 -5.70
C ILE A 19 -5.41 3.17 -6.63
N LYS A 20 -6.40 3.89 -7.19
CA LYS A 20 -7.39 3.32 -8.13
C LYS A 20 -6.76 2.85 -9.44
N SER A 21 -5.69 3.52 -9.88
CA SER A 21 -4.97 3.13 -11.10
C SER A 21 -4.22 1.80 -10.94
N ALA A 22 -3.75 1.50 -9.73
CA ALA A 22 -3.05 0.27 -9.42
C ALA A 22 -4.00 -0.95 -9.39
N ASP A 23 -3.47 -2.13 -9.68
CA ASP A 23 -4.21 -3.38 -9.53
C ASP A 23 -4.11 -3.94 -8.12
N VAL A 24 -2.97 -3.75 -7.47
CA VAL A 24 -2.68 -4.25 -6.13
C VAL A 24 -1.85 -3.23 -5.35
N VAL A 25 -2.21 -3.02 -4.09
CA VAL A 25 -1.39 -2.28 -3.12
C VAL A 25 -0.80 -3.27 -2.12
N VAL A 26 0.52 -3.19 -1.89
CA VAL A 26 1.24 -4.09 -0.97
C VAL A 26 1.73 -3.30 0.25
N LEU A 27 1.27 -3.69 1.44
CA LEU A 27 1.70 -3.11 2.70
C LEU A 27 2.97 -3.82 3.17
N THR A 28 4.13 -3.18 2.95
CA THR A 28 5.45 -3.78 3.24
C THR A 28 6.05 -3.31 4.58
N THR A 29 5.52 -2.21 5.15
CA THR A 29 5.95 -1.65 6.43
C THR A 29 4.75 -1.26 7.29
N ASN A 30 4.95 -1.21 8.61
CA ASN A 30 3.94 -0.78 9.59
C ASN A 30 4.32 0.58 10.16
N HIS A 31 3.90 1.66 9.49
CA HIS A 31 4.07 3.02 9.96
C HIS A 31 2.70 3.65 10.23
N LYS A 32 2.50 4.18 11.44
CA LYS A 32 1.22 4.79 11.88
C LYS A 32 0.75 5.98 11.05
N VAL A 33 1.65 6.59 10.25
CA VAL A 33 1.33 7.72 9.37
C VAL A 33 0.56 7.29 8.13
N ILE A 34 0.52 5.99 7.81
CA ILE A 34 -0.17 5.46 6.64
C ILE A 34 -1.66 5.34 6.99
N ASP A 35 -2.51 6.02 6.21
CA ASP A 35 -3.96 5.89 6.30
C ASP A 35 -4.42 4.59 5.64
N ILE A 36 -4.54 3.55 6.45
CA ILE A 36 -4.90 2.20 6.00
C ILE A 36 -6.34 2.14 5.50
N ASP A 37 -7.25 2.90 6.13
CA ASP A 37 -8.66 2.93 5.75
C ASP A 37 -8.82 3.56 4.36
N PHE A 38 -8.11 4.66 4.10
CA PHE A 38 -8.04 5.29 2.78
C PHE A 38 -7.52 4.32 1.72
N ILE A 39 -6.44 3.57 2.01
CA ILE A 39 -5.90 2.57 1.08
C ILE A 39 -6.93 1.47 0.82
N GLN A 40 -7.53 0.89 1.87
CA GLN A 40 -8.47 -0.22 1.73
C GLN A 40 -9.72 0.19 0.93
N GLN A 41 -10.23 1.41 1.16
CA GLN A 41 -11.43 1.93 0.49
C GLN A 41 -11.22 2.11 -1.02
N HIS A 42 -10.04 2.56 -1.45
CA HIS A 42 -9.79 2.95 -2.84
C HIS A 42 -9.03 1.89 -3.66
N SER A 43 -8.46 0.86 -3.01
CA SER A 43 -7.71 -0.21 -3.68
C SER A 43 -8.61 -1.30 -4.24
N LYS A 44 -8.25 -1.83 -5.41
CA LYS A 44 -8.88 -3.03 -5.98
C LYS A 44 -8.54 -4.29 -5.18
N LEU A 45 -7.29 -4.43 -4.76
CA LEU A 45 -6.79 -5.51 -3.91
C LEU A 45 -5.67 -4.97 -3.00
N VAL A 46 -5.69 -5.37 -1.74
CA VAL A 46 -4.62 -5.08 -0.77
C VAL A 46 -3.98 -6.39 -0.32
N VAL A 47 -2.65 -6.45 -0.39
CA VAL A 47 -1.84 -7.52 0.20
C VAL A 47 -1.16 -6.98 1.45
N ASP A 48 -1.57 -7.48 2.60
CA ASP A 48 -1.07 -7.04 3.89
C ASP A 48 -0.05 -8.03 4.44
N LEU A 49 1.24 -7.63 4.40
CA LEU A 49 2.35 -8.43 4.92
C LEU A 49 2.70 -8.10 6.38
N ARG A 50 1.99 -7.14 6.99
CA ARG A 50 2.36 -6.54 8.29
C ARG A 50 1.22 -6.54 9.29
N ASN A 51 0.08 -7.16 8.96
CA ASN A 51 -1.14 -7.22 9.76
C ASN A 51 -1.60 -5.82 10.20
N MET A 52 -1.61 -4.90 9.23
CA MET A 52 -2.00 -3.50 9.39
C MET A 52 -3.51 -3.29 9.33
N ILE A 53 -4.20 -4.05 8.47
CA ILE A 53 -5.65 -4.02 8.39
C ILE A 53 -6.17 -4.93 9.50
N THR A 54 -7.04 -4.43 10.37
CA THR A 54 -7.64 -5.21 11.47
C THR A 54 -8.89 -5.94 11.03
N GLU A 55 -9.81 -5.22 10.37
CA GLU A 55 -11.06 -5.73 9.83
C GLU A 55 -10.81 -6.68 8.64
N LYS A 56 -11.78 -7.52 8.31
CA LYS A 56 -11.76 -8.30 7.06
C LYS A 56 -12.48 -7.52 5.98
N GLY A 57 -11.84 -7.35 4.83
CA GLY A 57 -12.47 -6.86 3.61
C GLY A 57 -12.35 -7.90 2.51
N ASP A 58 -13.32 -7.93 1.60
CA ASP A 58 -13.33 -8.86 0.45
C ASP A 58 -12.13 -8.65 -0.48
N ASN A 59 -11.56 -7.44 -0.47
CA ASN A 59 -10.38 -7.04 -1.22
C ASN A 59 -9.07 -7.11 -0.43
N VAL A 60 -9.02 -7.84 0.70
CA VAL A 60 -7.83 -7.90 1.56
C VAL A 60 -7.31 -9.34 1.67
N PHE A 61 -6.07 -9.53 1.22
CA PHE A 61 -5.33 -10.76 1.41
C PHE A 61 -4.24 -10.57 2.47
N LYS A 62 -4.25 -11.39 3.52
CA LYS A 62 -3.28 -11.36 4.63
C LYS A 62 -2.44 -12.65 4.62
N LEU A 63 -1.15 -12.54 4.90
CA LEU A 63 -0.24 -13.68 5.10
C LEU A 63 -0.07 -14.06 6.58
#